data_AF-A0A2I2KND5-F1
#
_entry.id   AF-A0A2I2KND5-F1
#
_cell.length_a   1.000
_cell.length_b   1.000
_cell.length_c   1.000
_cell.angle_alpha   90.00
_cell.angle_beta   90.00
_cell.angle_gamma   90.00
#
_symmetry.space_group_name_H-M   'P 1'
#
loop_
_entity.id
_entity.type
_entity.pdbx_description
1 polymer ?
#
loop_
_entity_poly.entity_id
_entity_poly.type
_entity_poly.pdbx_seq_one_letter_code
_entity_poly.pdbx_strand_id
1 'polypeptide(L)'
;MTLPERCHQRIVRRPPATVVVHGFGAEYVRQLEVRWVNVGRTVEQGAQRLLAGVEVRAPLFVTCPGCGVVPTAQPGVRDVQGARHRAWCPHRTAIDVPWAEVALGRTLRTQGVRILLPPQFTLDHFAGPSFRAALLLGLRELLGGAPDHLDVLEVHLPVDGQDRTALLLHDRVPGGTGYLADLARPSRVRELLTGALAVLRGCDCADDGLLACSRCLLPFTPPGLVERTSLSAGCGHLQ
;
A
#
# COMPACT_ATOMS: atom_id res chain seq x y z
N MET A 1 2.09 -17.64 19.48
CA MET A 1 3.24 -16.76 19.27
C MET A 1 2.96 -15.90 18.05
N THR A 2 2.22 -14.81 18.24
CA THR A 2 1.81 -13.87 17.18
C THR A 2 3.01 -13.05 16.74
N LEU A 3 3.31 -13.05 15.44
CA LEU A 3 4.34 -12.18 14.87
C LEU A 3 3.93 -10.71 15.11
N PRO A 4 4.80 -9.85 15.62
CA PRO A 4 4.47 -8.44 15.79
C PRO A 4 4.35 -7.78 14.41
N GLU A 5 3.17 -7.23 14.11
CA GLU A 5 2.91 -6.47 12.88
C GLU A 5 3.88 -5.28 12.78
N ARG A 6 4.72 -5.29 11.74
CA ARG A 6 5.54 -4.13 11.39
C ARG A 6 4.65 -3.11 10.71
N CYS A 7 4.48 -1.94 11.31
CA CYS A 7 3.72 -0.83 10.74
C CYS A 7 4.49 -0.23 9.56
N HIS A 8 4.33 -0.80 8.37
CA HIS A 8 4.82 -0.26 7.12
C HIS A 8 3.72 0.61 6.51
N GLN A 9 3.88 1.92 6.57
CA GLN A 9 2.90 2.84 5.98
C GLN A 9 3.38 3.33 4.63
N ARG A 10 2.45 3.43 3.67
CA ARG A 10 2.73 3.85 2.29
C ARG A 10 2.24 5.29 2.13
N ILE A 11 3.15 6.21 1.81
CA ILE A 11 2.86 7.62 1.52
C ILE A 11 3.09 7.86 0.04
N VAL A 12 2.02 8.06 -0.71
CA VAL A 12 2.13 8.53 -2.11
C VAL A 12 2.08 10.05 -2.10
N ARG A 13 3.10 10.73 -2.63
CA ARG A 13 3.05 12.20 -2.75
C ARG A 13 2.08 12.62 -3.86
N ARG A 14 1.15 13.53 -3.53
CA ARG A 14 0.13 14.13 -4.42
C ARG A 14 0.77 15.07 -5.46
N PRO A 15 0.79 14.72 -6.76
CA PRO A 15 0.75 15.74 -7.80
C PRO A 15 -0.66 16.36 -7.87
N PRO A 16 -0.77 17.68 -8.17
CA PRO A 16 -2.06 18.31 -8.44
C PRO A 16 -2.58 17.78 -9.77
N ALA A 17 -3.71 17.07 -9.76
CA ALA A 17 -4.41 16.74 -10.98
C ALA A 17 -5.91 16.83 -10.72
N THR A 18 -6.57 17.64 -11.54
CA THR A 18 -8.03 17.71 -11.64
C THR A 18 -8.49 16.42 -12.32
N VAL A 19 -9.03 15.48 -11.54
CA VAL A 19 -9.65 14.28 -12.09
C VAL A 19 -10.97 14.71 -12.72
N VAL A 20 -11.08 14.71 -14.05
CA VAL A 20 -12.36 14.90 -14.74
C VAL A 20 -13.13 13.59 -14.63
N VAL A 21 -14.19 13.59 -13.83
CA VAL A 21 -14.94 12.38 -13.45
C VAL A 21 -16.12 12.17 -14.38
N HIS A 22 -16.16 11.02 -15.06
CA HIS A 22 -17.42 10.37 -15.44
C HIS A 22 -17.38 8.91 -15.01
N GLY A 23 -18.06 8.58 -13.91
CA GLY A 23 -18.41 7.22 -13.45
C GLY A 23 -17.28 6.34 -12.92
N PHE A 24 -16.15 6.25 -13.62
CA PHE A 24 -15.00 5.42 -13.29
C PHE A 24 -13.77 6.03 -13.98
N GLY A 25 -13.01 6.87 -13.25
CA GLY A 25 -11.89 7.63 -13.81
C GLY A 25 -10.57 6.89 -13.61
N ALA A 26 -9.98 6.38 -14.69
CA ALA A 26 -8.61 5.92 -14.71
C ALA A 26 -7.70 7.05 -15.22
N GLU A 27 -6.81 7.55 -14.36
CA GLU A 27 -5.88 8.62 -14.68
C GLU A 27 -4.45 8.06 -14.73
N TYR A 28 -3.81 8.11 -15.90
CA TYR A 28 -2.40 7.75 -16.02
C TYR A 28 -1.51 8.89 -15.53
N VAL A 29 -0.60 8.57 -14.61
CA VAL A 29 0.38 9.48 -14.04
C VAL A 29 1.77 9.01 -14.47
N ARG A 30 2.35 9.73 -15.43
CA ARG A 30 3.66 9.41 -16.02
C ARG A 30 4.80 9.39 -15.00
N GLN A 31 4.74 10.25 -13.98
CA GLN A 31 5.73 10.30 -12.92
C GLN A 31 5.07 10.59 -11.57
N LEU A 32 5.22 9.66 -10.64
CA LEU A 32 4.75 9.76 -9.27
C LEU A 32 5.80 9.27 -8.29
N GLU A 33 5.60 9.58 -7.02
CA GLU A 33 6.49 9.16 -5.93
C GLU A 33 5.73 8.38 -4.86
N VAL A 34 6.12 7.13 -4.65
CA VAL A 34 5.65 6.28 -3.56
C VAL A 34 6.74 6.20 -2.50
N ARG A 35 6.39 6.48 -1.24
CA ARG A 35 7.29 6.34 -0.09
C ARG A 35 6.74 5.26 0.82
N TRP A 36 7.59 4.41 1.36
CA TRP A 36 7.25 3.55 2.48
C TRP A 36 7.96 4.09 3.70
N VAL A 37 7.21 4.33 4.77
CA VAL A 37 7.73 4.86 6.03
C VAL A 37 7.42 3.86 7.14
N ASN A 38 8.46 3.47 7.85
CA ASN A 38 8.40 2.74 9.10
C ASN A 38 8.52 3.76 10.23
N VAL A 39 7.45 3.87 11.02
CA VAL A 39 7.30 4.86 12.09
C VAL A 39 7.55 4.27 13.48
N GLY A 40 8.23 3.12 13.55
CA GLY A 40 8.43 2.40 14.80
C GLY A 40 7.32 1.38 15.07
N ARG A 41 7.40 0.73 16.24
CA ARG A 41 6.38 -0.24 16.69
C ARG A 41 5.14 0.51 17.13
N THR A 42 3.97 0.09 16.68
CA THR A 42 2.71 0.62 17.21
C THR A 42 2.62 0.29 18.70
N VAL A 43 2.83 1.29 19.54
CA VAL A 43 2.60 1.23 20.99
C VAL A 43 1.50 2.21 21.34
N GLU A 44 0.75 1.93 22.40
CA GLU A 44 -0.38 2.77 22.78
C GLU A 44 0.05 4.22 23.06
N GLN A 45 1.29 4.47 23.45
CA GLN A 45 1.78 5.80 23.86
C GLN A 45 2.52 6.60 22.77
N GLY A 46 2.42 6.21 21.49
CA GLY A 46 3.06 6.95 20.39
C GLY A 46 2.31 8.23 20.01
N ALA A 47 3.04 9.34 19.81
CA ALA A 47 2.45 10.58 19.32
C ALA A 47 1.78 10.40 17.94
N GLN A 48 0.62 11.04 17.77
CA GLN A 48 -0.13 11.02 16.53
C GLN A 48 0.55 11.90 15.47
N ARG A 49 0.61 11.39 14.24
CA ARG A 49 1.12 12.11 13.07
C ARG A 49 0.20 11.84 11.89
N LEU A 50 -0.02 12.84 11.04
CA LEU A 50 -0.79 12.69 9.82
C LEU A 50 0.12 12.20 8.69
N LEU A 51 -0.08 10.97 8.22
CA LEU A 51 0.66 10.38 7.10
C LEU A 51 -0.30 9.96 6.00
N ALA A 52 -0.10 10.50 4.79
CA ALA A 52 -0.95 10.24 3.61
C ALA A 52 -2.46 10.51 3.83
N GLY A 53 -2.80 11.48 4.68
CA GLY A 53 -4.19 11.80 5.03
C GLY A 53 -4.77 10.95 6.15
N VAL A 54 -4.01 9.98 6.69
CA VAL A 54 -4.44 9.12 7.79
C VAL A 54 -3.68 9.50 9.06
N GLU A 55 -4.40 9.67 10.17
CA GLU A 55 -3.78 9.83 11.48
C GLU A 55 -3.25 8.49 11.98
N VAL A 56 -1.97 8.49 12.34
CA VAL A 56 -1.29 7.28 12.79
C VAL A 56 -0.49 7.53 14.06
N ARG A 57 -0.45 6.54 14.95
CA ARG A 57 0.48 6.56 16.08
C ARG A 57 1.86 6.20 15.58
N ALA A 58 2.77 7.16 15.66
CA ALA A 58 4.08 7.10 15.03
C ALA A 58 5.17 7.39 16.07
N PRO A 59 5.50 6.47 16.99
CA PRO A 59 6.49 6.74 18.04
C PRO A 59 7.90 7.03 17.54
N LEU A 60 8.19 6.75 16.25
CA LEU A 60 9.50 6.89 15.62
C LEU A 60 10.57 6.01 16.27
N PHE A 61 11.79 6.10 15.75
CA PHE A 61 12.97 5.47 16.33
C PHE A 61 13.80 6.53 17.04
N VAL A 62 13.96 6.38 18.35
CA VAL A 62 14.92 7.17 19.11
C VAL A 62 16.31 6.56 18.92
N THR A 63 17.24 7.34 18.37
CA THR A 63 18.58 6.86 18.00
C THR A 63 19.67 7.87 18.37
N CYS A 64 20.87 7.37 18.71
CA CYS A 64 22.04 8.22 18.90
C CYS A 64 22.58 8.66 17.53
N PRO A 65 22.77 9.96 17.26
CA PRO A 65 23.31 10.42 15.98
C PRO A 65 24.77 10.00 15.79
N GLY A 66 25.52 9.82 16.88
CA GLY A 66 26.92 9.42 16.83
C GLY A 66 27.13 7.96 16.44
N CYS A 67 26.27 7.03 16.87
CA CYS A 67 26.50 5.59 16.62
C CYS A 67 25.30 4.77 16.12
N GLY A 68 24.14 5.40 15.95
CA GLY A 68 22.93 4.75 15.45
C GLY A 68 22.30 3.75 16.42
N VAL A 69 22.69 3.74 17.70
CA VAL A 69 22.11 2.82 18.67
C VAL A 69 20.65 3.17 18.94
N VAL A 70 19.78 2.17 18.94
CA VAL A 70 18.36 2.29 19.29
C VAL A 70 18.15 1.62 20.66
N PRO A 71 17.88 2.37 21.74
CA PRO A 71 17.81 1.81 23.10
C PRO A 71 16.79 0.69 23.23
N THR A 72 15.60 0.86 22.65
CA THR A 72 14.51 -0.14 22.69
C THR A 72 14.81 -1.43 21.95
N ALA A 73 15.85 -1.47 21.11
CA ALA A 73 16.31 -2.68 20.44
C ALA A 73 17.31 -3.48 21.30
N GLN A 74 17.77 -2.94 22.43
CA GLN A 74 18.75 -3.59 23.30
C GLN A 74 18.06 -4.39 24.42
N PRO A 75 18.44 -5.66 24.63
CA PRO A 75 17.92 -6.44 25.74
C PRO A 75 18.22 -5.81 27.10
N GLY A 76 17.20 -5.70 27.95
CA GLY A 76 17.30 -5.17 29.31
C GLY A 76 17.43 -3.66 29.43
N VAL A 77 17.37 -2.91 28.32
CA VAL A 77 17.40 -1.44 28.32
C VAL A 77 15.97 -0.91 28.30
N ARG A 78 15.62 -0.09 29.31
CA ARG A 78 14.26 0.45 29.46
C ARG A 78 14.11 1.89 28.97
N ASP A 79 15.20 2.65 28.96
CA ASP A 79 15.22 4.06 28.58
C ASP A 79 16.51 4.42 27.85
N VAL A 80 16.60 5.67 27.42
CA VAL A 80 17.76 6.20 26.69
C VAL A 80 19.03 6.28 27.54
N GLN A 81 18.90 6.39 28.87
CA GLN A 81 20.04 6.51 29.79
C GLN A 81 20.76 5.17 30.00
N GLY A 82 20.00 4.07 29.98
CA GLY A 82 20.55 2.71 30.00
C GLY A 82 21.16 2.24 28.68
N ALA A 83 21.17 3.07 27.63
CA ALA A 83 21.62 2.67 26.31
C ALA A 83 23.13 2.39 26.28
N ARG A 84 23.51 1.17 25.88
CA ARG A 84 24.92 0.84 25.68
C ARG A 84 25.36 1.25 24.28
N HIS A 85 26.18 2.29 24.20
CA HIS A 85 26.72 2.81 22.94
C HIS A 85 27.77 1.87 22.33
N ARG A 86 28.00 2.01 21.01
CA ARG A 86 29.13 1.36 20.33
C ARG A 86 30.46 1.93 20.84
N ALA A 87 31.52 1.13 20.79
CA ALA A 87 32.84 1.49 21.34
C ALA A 87 33.42 2.80 20.74
N TRP A 88 33.13 3.05 19.46
CA TRP A 88 33.60 4.23 18.71
C TRP A 88 32.65 5.44 18.79
N CYS A 89 31.55 5.36 19.56
CA CYS A 89 30.59 6.45 19.65
C CYS A 89 31.20 7.67 20.36
N PRO A 90 31.15 8.89 19.79
CA PRO A 90 31.64 10.09 20.46
C PRO A 90 30.88 10.41 21.76
N HIS A 91 29.62 9.96 21.85
CA HIS A 91 28.76 10.16 23.02
C HIS A 91 28.82 9.00 24.03
N ARG A 92 29.74 8.04 23.89
CA ARG A 92 29.76 6.81 24.71
C ARG A 92 29.81 7.05 26.21
N THR A 93 30.50 8.11 26.64
CA THR A 93 30.65 8.50 28.05
C THR A 93 29.94 9.82 28.36
N ALA A 94 29.16 10.35 27.41
CA ALA A 94 28.40 11.57 27.62
C ALA A 94 27.17 11.26 28.48
N ILE A 95 26.92 12.13 29.46
CA ILE A 95 25.72 12.05 30.30
C ILE A 95 24.50 12.51 29.52
N ASP A 96 24.67 13.54 28.69
CA ASP A 96 23.63 14.06 27.82
C ASP A 96 23.97 13.76 26.36
N VAL A 97 23.14 12.91 25.74
CA VAL A 97 23.28 12.52 24.33
C VAL A 97 22.16 13.21 23.57
N PRO A 98 22.44 13.89 22.45
CA PRO A 98 21.42 14.52 21.63
C PRO A 98 20.65 13.45 20.82
N TRP A 99 19.74 12.73 21.49
CA TRP A 99 18.94 11.69 20.87
C TRP A 99 18.08 12.25 19.74
N ALA A 100 18.10 11.58 18.59
CA ALA A 100 17.33 11.95 17.42
C ALA A 100 16.11 11.03 17.26
N GLU A 101 14.95 11.59 16.97
CA GLU A 101 13.78 10.84 16.52
C GLU A 101 13.80 10.73 14.99
N VAL A 102 13.82 9.50 14.48
CA VAL A 102 13.86 9.26 13.04
C VAL A 102 12.77 8.30 12.60
N ALA A 103 12.21 8.55 11.42
CA ALA A 103 11.45 7.55 10.68
C ALA A 103 12.37 6.91 9.64
N LEU A 104 12.23 5.62 9.42
CA LEU A 104 12.97 4.93 8.36
C LEU A 104 12.08 4.86 7.14
N GLY A 105 12.63 5.10 5.95
CA GLY A 105 11.81 4.98 4.75
C GLY A 105 12.60 4.76 3.48
N ARG A 106 11.86 4.39 2.44
CA ARG A 106 12.37 4.30 1.07
C ARG A 106 11.43 5.03 0.13
N THR A 107 11.96 5.52 -0.96
CA THR A 107 11.23 6.27 -1.99
C THR A 107 11.38 5.58 -3.33
N LEU A 108 10.29 5.43 -4.07
CA LEU A 108 10.25 4.95 -5.44
C LEU A 108 9.64 6.04 -6.32
N ARG A 109 10.38 6.43 -7.35
CA ARG A 109 9.88 7.30 -8.42
C ARG A 109 9.55 6.40 -9.60
N THR A 110 8.30 6.41 -10.02
CA THR A 110 7.74 5.45 -10.97
C THR A 110 6.53 6.05 -11.71
N GLN A 111 5.87 5.26 -12.54
CA GLN A 111 4.58 5.55 -13.17
C GLN A 111 3.43 4.87 -12.43
N GLY A 112 2.20 5.33 -12.65
CA GLY A 112 1.02 4.65 -12.14
C GLY A 112 -0.28 5.09 -12.79
N VAL A 113 -1.36 4.42 -12.41
CA VAL A 113 -2.73 4.71 -12.80
C VAL A 113 -3.56 4.84 -11.54
N ARG A 114 -4.23 5.98 -11.38
CA ARG A 114 -5.21 6.18 -10.31
C ARG A 114 -6.57 5.78 -10.81
N ILE A 115 -7.26 4.96 -10.02
CA ILE A 115 -8.60 4.48 -10.30
C ILE A 115 -9.47 4.96 -9.15
N LEU A 116 -10.33 5.94 -9.43
CA LEU A 116 -11.25 6.45 -8.41
C LEU A 116 -12.28 5.37 -8.08
N LEU A 117 -12.43 5.07 -6.78
CA LEU A 117 -13.43 4.09 -6.35
C LEU A 117 -14.80 4.75 -6.17
N PRO A 118 -15.87 4.09 -6.63
CA PRO A 118 -17.23 4.48 -6.26
C PRO A 118 -17.44 4.44 -4.73
N PRO A 119 -18.26 5.33 -4.15
CA PRO A 119 -18.43 5.42 -2.69
C PRO A 119 -18.88 4.10 -2.03
N GLN A 120 -19.62 3.25 -2.74
CA GLN A 120 -20.06 1.95 -2.21
C GLN A 120 -18.91 1.01 -1.84
N PHE A 121 -17.71 1.19 -2.41
CA PHE A 121 -16.54 0.36 -2.10
C PHE A 121 -15.99 0.57 -0.70
N THR A 122 -16.26 1.73 -0.08
CA THR A 122 -15.81 2.00 1.29
C THR A 122 -16.78 1.45 2.33
N LEU A 123 -18.00 1.08 1.93
CA LEU A 123 -19.04 0.53 2.80
C LEU A 123 -18.92 -1.00 2.97
N ASP A 124 -18.38 -1.69 1.97
CA ASP A 124 -18.18 -3.14 1.99
C ASP A 124 -16.71 -3.50 2.22
N HIS A 125 -16.47 -4.26 3.29
CA HIS A 125 -15.14 -4.70 3.68
C HIS A 125 -14.51 -5.70 2.71
N PHE A 126 -15.29 -6.36 1.86
CA PHE A 126 -14.82 -7.24 0.79
C PHE A 126 -14.53 -6.51 -0.52
N ALA A 127 -15.22 -5.39 -0.79
CA ALA A 127 -15.18 -4.71 -2.08
C ALA A 127 -13.76 -4.29 -2.48
N GLY A 128 -13.09 -3.50 -1.63
CA GLY A 128 -11.73 -3.00 -1.90
C GLY A 128 -10.70 -4.10 -2.14
N PRO A 129 -10.52 -5.06 -1.20
CA PRO A 129 -9.56 -6.15 -1.37
C PRO A 129 -9.84 -7.05 -2.58
N SER A 130 -11.11 -7.41 -2.80
CA SER A 130 -11.51 -8.27 -3.92
C SER A 130 -11.30 -7.59 -5.26
N PHE A 131 -11.65 -6.31 -5.35
CA PHE A 131 -11.44 -5.52 -6.56
C PHE A 131 -9.96 -5.28 -6.85
N ARG A 132 -9.14 -5.02 -5.81
CA ARG A 132 -7.68 -4.95 -5.95
C ARG A 132 -7.11 -6.23 -6.55
N ALA A 133 -7.49 -7.38 -6.01
CA ALA A 133 -7.02 -8.67 -6.50
C ALA A 133 -7.51 -8.91 -7.95
N ALA A 134 -8.76 -8.53 -8.24
CA ALA A 134 -9.33 -8.63 -9.58
C ALA A 134 -8.62 -7.74 -10.62
N LEU A 135 -8.17 -6.53 -10.24
CA LEU A 135 -7.38 -5.67 -11.12
C LEU A 135 -6.06 -6.32 -11.52
N LEU A 136 -5.35 -6.91 -10.55
CA LEU A 136 -4.09 -7.63 -10.82
C LEU A 136 -4.33 -8.91 -11.64
N LEU A 137 -5.43 -9.63 -11.38
CA LEU A 137 -5.87 -10.74 -12.22
C LEU A 137 -6.12 -10.30 -13.66
N GLY A 138 -6.88 -9.22 -13.87
CA GLY A 138 -7.15 -8.68 -15.20
C GLY A 138 -5.89 -8.22 -15.93
N LEU A 139 -4.90 -7.67 -15.20
CA LEU A 139 -3.60 -7.33 -15.77
C LEU A 139 -2.84 -8.55 -16.25
N ARG A 140 -2.87 -9.67 -15.50
CA ARG A 140 -2.27 -10.93 -15.93
C ARG A 140 -2.85 -11.36 -17.28
N GLU A 141 -4.18 -11.35 -17.40
CA GLU A 141 -4.87 -11.73 -18.63
C GLU A 141 -4.56 -10.77 -19.79
N LEU A 142 -4.56 -9.47 -19.52
CA LEU A 142 -4.32 -8.44 -20.54
C LEU A 142 -2.87 -8.47 -21.06
N LEU A 143 -1.89 -8.70 -20.18
CA LEU A 143 -0.47 -8.69 -20.54
C LEU A 143 0.05 -10.05 -21.00
N GLY A 144 -0.70 -11.14 -20.79
CA GLY A 144 -0.29 -12.50 -21.13
C GLY A 144 0.86 -13.05 -20.27
N GLY A 145 1.08 -12.48 -19.09
CA GLY A 145 2.20 -12.81 -18.21
C GLY A 145 1.97 -12.35 -16.78
N ALA A 146 2.81 -12.81 -15.85
CA ALA A 146 2.66 -12.48 -14.43
C ALA A 146 2.89 -10.97 -14.19
N PRO A 147 1.92 -10.25 -13.57
CA PRO A 147 2.07 -8.85 -13.17
C PRO A 147 2.82 -8.76 -11.82
N ASP A 148 3.89 -9.55 -11.67
CA ASP A 148 5.00 -9.20 -10.79
C ASP A 148 5.49 -7.81 -11.21
N HIS A 149 6.42 -7.10 -10.62
CA HIS A 149 6.67 -5.68 -10.98
C HIS A 149 5.47 -4.68 -10.88
N LEU A 150 4.19 -5.07 -10.89
CA LEU A 150 3.05 -4.21 -10.61
C LEU A 150 2.57 -4.42 -9.16
N ASP A 151 2.02 -3.38 -8.53
CA ASP A 151 1.33 -3.46 -7.24
C ASP A 151 0.22 -2.40 -7.18
N VAL A 152 -0.73 -2.59 -6.28
CA VAL A 152 -1.88 -1.70 -6.09
C VAL A 152 -1.91 -1.21 -4.66
N LEU A 153 -2.03 0.11 -4.49
CA LEU A 153 -2.18 0.79 -3.20
C LEU A 153 -3.57 1.37 -3.07
N GLU A 154 -4.12 1.38 -1.87
CA GLU A 154 -5.21 2.29 -1.57
C GLU A 154 -4.62 3.68 -1.28
N VAL A 155 -5.24 4.72 -1.85
CA VAL A 155 -4.82 6.11 -1.71
C VAL A 155 -6.04 7.03 -1.57
N HIS A 156 -5.81 8.21 -0.98
CA HIS A 156 -6.84 9.23 -0.75
C HIS A 156 -6.58 10.46 -1.66
N LEU A 157 -7.55 10.77 -2.52
CA LEU A 157 -7.46 11.84 -3.51
C LEU A 157 -8.50 12.94 -3.20
N PRO A 158 -8.12 14.23 -3.28
CA PRO A 158 -9.08 15.31 -3.20
C PRO A 158 -9.79 15.45 -4.55
N VAL A 159 -11.06 15.08 -4.61
CA VAL A 159 -11.92 15.20 -5.80
C VAL A 159 -13.08 16.12 -5.43
N ASP A 160 -13.21 17.24 -6.13
CA ASP A 160 -14.25 18.26 -5.88
C ASP A 160 -14.31 18.74 -4.41
N GLY A 161 -13.14 18.89 -3.79
CA GLY A 161 -13.02 19.31 -2.38
C GLY A 161 -13.35 18.22 -1.35
N GLN A 162 -13.70 17.01 -1.80
CA GLN A 162 -13.96 15.85 -0.94
C GLN A 162 -12.79 14.88 -0.98
N ASP A 163 -12.47 14.27 0.16
CA ASP A 163 -11.48 13.18 0.20
C ASP A 163 -12.13 11.88 -0.27
N ARG A 164 -11.57 11.28 -1.33
CA ARG A 164 -12.11 10.09 -1.98
C ARG A 164 -11.08 8.98 -2.02
N THR A 165 -11.51 7.77 -1.67
CA THR A 165 -10.69 6.57 -1.81
C THR A 165 -10.51 6.24 -3.29
N ALA A 166 -9.28 5.90 -3.65
CA ALA A 166 -8.88 5.45 -4.97
C ALA A 166 -7.87 4.32 -4.84
N LEU A 167 -7.71 3.55 -5.92
CA LEU A 167 -6.60 2.62 -6.06
C LEU A 167 -5.52 3.23 -6.94
N LEU A 168 -4.27 3.17 -6.47
CA LEU A 168 -3.10 3.47 -7.27
C LEU A 168 -2.45 2.16 -7.70
N LEU A 169 -2.66 1.79 -8.95
CA LEU A 169 -1.85 0.80 -9.64
C LEU A 169 -0.51 1.46 -10.00
N HIS A 170 0.61 0.89 -9.56
CA HIS A 170 1.93 1.43 -9.87
C HIS A 170 2.91 0.33 -10.23
N ASP A 171 3.96 0.76 -10.92
CA ASP A 171 5.09 -0.08 -11.24
C ASP A 171 6.12 -0.03 -10.10
N ARG A 172 6.70 -1.18 -9.74
CA ARG A 172 7.72 -1.36 -8.72
C ARG A 172 9.13 -1.12 -9.26
N VAL A 173 9.29 -0.99 -10.57
CA VAL A 173 10.55 -0.65 -11.24
C VAL A 173 10.76 0.87 -11.21
N PRO A 174 11.93 1.36 -10.75
CA PRO A 174 12.26 2.78 -10.84
C PRO A 174 12.16 3.31 -12.27
N GLY A 175 11.50 4.45 -12.46
CA GLY A 175 11.22 5.03 -13.78
C GLY A 175 10.03 4.40 -14.53
N GLY A 176 9.61 3.19 -14.14
CA GLY A 176 8.53 2.45 -14.79
C GLY A 176 8.97 1.69 -16.04
N THR A 177 8.22 0.65 -16.37
CA THR A 177 8.40 -0.22 -17.56
C THR A 177 7.68 0.27 -18.81
N GLY A 178 6.80 1.26 -18.69
CA GLY A 178 5.88 1.71 -19.74
C GLY A 178 4.56 0.94 -19.87
N TYR A 179 4.38 -0.24 -19.24
CA TYR A 179 3.14 -1.05 -19.41
C TYR A 179 1.85 -0.33 -18.99
N LEU A 180 1.93 0.58 -18.02
CA LEU A 180 0.77 1.30 -17.49
C LEU A 180 0.29 2.46 -18.39
N ALA A 181 1.08 2.89 -19.37
CA ALA A 181 0.72 4.01 -20.25
C ALA A 181 -0.56 3.71 -21.06
N ASP A 182 -0.74 2.45 -21.46
CA ASP A 182 -1.89 2.00 -22.24
C ASP A 182 -3.22 2.06 -21.48
N LEU A 183 -3.17 1.97 -20.14
CA LEU A 183 -4.34 2.04 -19.27
C LEU A 183 -4.91 3.45 -19.11
N ALA A 184 -4.28 4.46 -19.73
CA ALA A 184 -4.90 5.77 -19.94
C ALA A 184 -6.13 5.69 -20.85
N ARG A 185 -6.24 4.65 -21.69
CA ARG A 185 -7.35 4.47 -22.63
C ARG A 185 -8.52 3.75 -21.96
N PRO A 186 -9.74 4.31 -21.94
CA PRO A 186 -10.91 3.66 -21.34
C PRO A 186 -11.20 2.26 -21.91
N SER A 187 -10.94 2.04 -23.20
CA SER A 187 -11.10 0.73 -23.83
C SER A 187 -10.17 -0.33 -23.23
N ARG A 188 -8.93 0.03 -22.89
CA ARG A 188 -7.97 -0.89 -22.24
C ARG A 188 -8.36 -1.22 -20.80
N VAL A 189 -8.87 -0.23 -20.07
CA VAL A 189 -9.43 -0.47 -18.73
C VAL A 189 -10.63 -1.42 -18.82
N ARG A 190 -11.52 -1.22 -19.78
CA ARG A 190 -12.66 -2.12 -20.00
C ARG A 190 -12.22 -3.54 -20.36
N GLU A 191 -11.21 -3.68 -21.21
CA GLU A 191 -10.61 -4.97 -21.58
C GLU A 191 -10.06 -5.70 -20.35
N LEU A 192 -9.30 -4.99 -19.50
CA LEU A 192 -8.78 -5.50 -18.23
C LEU A 192 -9.90 -6.01 -17.31
N LEU A 193 -10.92 -5.18 -17.07
CA LEU A 193 -12.02 -5.52 -16.16
C LEU A 193 -12.85 -6.70 -16.71
N THR A 194 -13.11 -6.72 -18.01
CA THR A 194 -13.86 -7.81 -18.66
C THR A 194 -13.08 -9.12 -18.64
N GLY A 195 -11.77 -9.08 -18.86
CA GLY A 195 -10.88 -10.23 -18.74
C GLY A 195 -10.89 -10.82 -17.33
N ALA A 196 -10.76 -9.98 -16.30
CA ALA A 196 -10.88 -10.41 -14.91
C ALA A 196 -12.26 -11.05 -14.63
N LEU A 197 -13.34 -10.41 -15.07
CA LEU A 197 -14.70 -10.89 -14.86
C LEU A 197 -14.94 -12.25 -15.54
N ALA A 198 -14.38 -12.48 -16.72
CA ALA A 198 -14.48 -13.76 -17.41
C ALA A 198 -13.83 -14.89 -16.59
N VAL A 199 -12.64 -14.65 -16.04
CA VAL A 199 -11.96 -15.63 -15.17
C VAL A 199 -12.76 -15.90 -13.90
N LEU A 200 -13.29 -14.86 -13.25
CA LEU A 200 -14.07 -15.02 -12.01
C LEU A 200 -15.38 -15.78 -12.25
N ARG A 201 -16.08 -15.50 -13.37
CA ARG A 201 -17.30 -16.23 -13.74
C ARG A 201 -17.06 -17.68 -14.12
N GLY A 202 -15.88 -18.00 -14.65
CA GLY A 202 -15.48 -19.36 -15.00
C GLY A 202 -14.89 -20.16 -13.82
N CYS A 203 -14.79 -19.57 -12.63
CA CYS A 203 -14.20 -20.22 -11.46
C CYS A 203 -15.28 -20.90 -10.62
N ASP A 204 -15.11 -22.20 -10.42
CA ASP A 204 -15.95 -23.14 -9.66
C ASP A 204 -15.81 -23.03 -8.13
N CYS A 205 -14.84 -22.26 -7.61
CA CYS A 205 -14.55 -22.25 -6.17
C CYS A 205 -15.70 -21.73 -5.29
N ALA A 206 -16.67 -21.01 -5.88
CA ALA A 206 -17.88 -20.61 -5.17
C ALA A 206 -18.78 -21.82 -4.84
N ASP A 207 -18.81 -22.83 -5.72
CA ASP A 207 -19.57 -24.06 -5.53
C ASP A 207 -18.95 -24.93 -4.41
N ASP A 208 -17.64 -24.82 -4.23
CA ASP A 208 -16.88 -25.43 -3.13
C ASP A 208 -17.01 -24.69 -1.77
N GLY A 209 -17.81 -23.61 -1.73
CA GLY A 209 -17.99 -22.79 -0.52
C GLY A 209 -16.78 -21.93 -0.15
N LEU A 210 -15.81 -21.76 -1.05
CA LEU A 210 -14.63 -20.93 -0.83
C LEU A 210 -14.92 -19.47 -1.19
N LEU A 211 -14.40 -18.53 -0.40
CA LEU A 211 -14.45 -17.11 -0.75
C LEU A 211 -13.65 -16.84 -2.02
N ALA A 212 -12.44 -17.39 -2.12
CA ALA A 212 -11.58 -17.33 -3.29
C ALA A 212 -10.59 -18.51 -3.27
N CYS A 213 -9.99 -18.85 -4.42
CA CYS A 213 -9.01 -19.92 -4.53
C CYS A 213 -7.72 -19.48 -5.26
N SER A 214 -6.74 -20.38 -5.33
CA SER A 214 -5.46 -20.18 -6.02
C SER A 214 -5.58 -20.04 -7.54
N ARG A 215 -6.71 -20.45 -8.14
CA ARG A 215 -6.97 -20.26 -9.59
C ARG A 215 -7.48 -18.85 -9.91
N CYS A 216 -8.09 -18.16 -8.95
CA CYS A 216 -8.69 -16.84 -9.15
C CYS A 216 -7.94 -15.71 -8.40
N LEU A 217 -8.45 -15.24 -7.27
CA LEU A 217 -8.01 -14.02 -6.61
C LEU A 217 -6.82 -14.21 -5.65
N LEU A 218 -6.70 -15.37 -4.99
CA LEU A 218 -5.69 -15.55 -3.93
C LEU A 218 -4.24 -15.30 -4.34
N PRO A 219 -3.77 -15.63 -5.57
CA PRO A 219 -2.41 -15.30 -6.01
C PRO A 219 -2.10 -13.80 -6.00
N PHE A 220 -3.14 -12.96 -6.07
CA PHE A 220 -3.05 -11.50 -6.14
C PHE A 220 -3.43 -10.81 -4.83
N THR A 221 -3.74 -11.59 -3.80
CA THR A 221 -4.17 -11.09 -2.50
C THR A 221 -2.99 -11.07 -1.52
N PRO A 222 -2.66 -9.91 -0.95
CA PRO A 222 -1.68 -9.85 0.14
C PRO A 222 -2.15 -10.68 1.35
N PRO A 223 -1.24 -11.31 2.12
CA PRO A 223 -1.60 -12.21 3.21
C PRO A 223 -2.61 -11.63 4.22
N GLY A 224 -2.49 -10.34 4.57
CA GLY A 224 -3.41 -9.68 5.51
C GLY A 224 -4.82 -9.38 4.97
N LEU A 225 -5.09 -9.69 3.70
CA LEU A 225 -6.37 -9.42 3.03
C LEU A 225 -7.09 -10.68 2.54
N VAL A 226 -6.52 -11.88 2.80
CA VAL A 226 -7.08 -13.17 2.34
C VAL A 226 -8.51 -13.37 2.83
N GLU A 227 -8.76 -13.20 4.13
CA GLU A 227 -10.09 -13.36 4.75
C GLU A 227 -11.12 -12.34 4.26
N ARG A 228 -10.68 -11.27 3.58
CA ARG A 228 -11.52 -10.19 3.05
C ARG A 228 -11.58 -10.18 1.53
N THR A 229 -11.10 -11.23 0.88
CA THR A 229 -11.13 -11.35 -0.57
C THR A 229 -12.13 -12.43 -0.97
N SER A 230 -13.15 -12.05 -1.74
CA SER A 230 -14.19 -12.96 -2.22
C SER A 230 -14.47 -12.81 -3.73
N LEU A 231 -14.77 -13.93 -4.37
CA LEU A 231 -15.15 -14.01 -5.78
C LEU A 231 -16.45 -13.26 -6.04
N SER A 232 -17.45 -13.40 -5.16
CA SER A 232 -18.75 -12.75 -5.31
C SER A 232 -18.64 -11.23 -5.30
N ALA A 233 -17.88 -10.65 -4.36
CA ALA A 233 -17.60 -9.22 -4.34
C ALA A 233 -16.80 -8.78 -5.57
N GLY A 234 -15.77 -9.55 -5.96
CA GLY A 234 -15.02 -9.31 -7.20
C GLY A 234 -15.93 -9.24 -8.43
N CYS A 235 -16.81 -10.22 -8.62
CA CYS A 235 -17.77 -10.25 -9.72
C CYS A 235 -18.76 -9.08 -9.68
N GLY A 236 -19.33 -8.74 -8.52
CA GLY A 236 -20.32 -7.68 -8.38
C GLY A 236 -19.75 -6.28 -8.65
N HIS A 237 -18.45 -6.08 -8.43
CA HIS A 237 -17.78 -4.79 -8.58
C HIS A 237 -17.08 -4.58 -9.93
N LEU A 238 -17.06 -5.59 -10.80
CA LEU A 238 -16.53 -5.53 -12.17
C LEU A 238 -17.62 -5.33 -13.24
N GLN A 239 -18.90 -5.39 -12.86
CA GLN A 239 -20.06 -5.16 -13.76
C GLN A 239 -20.25 -3.68 -14.06
#